data_AF-A0A959CHJ9-F1
#
_entry.id   AF-A0A959CHJ9-F1
#
_cell.length_a   1.000
_cell.length_b   1.000
_cell.length_c   1.000
_cell.angle_alpha   90.00
_cell.angle_beta   90.00
_cell.angle_gamma   90.00
#
_symmetry.space_group_name_H-M   'P 1'
#
loop_
_entity.id
_entity.type
_entity.pdbx_description
1 polymer ?
#
loop_
_entity_poly.entity_id
_entity_poly.type
_entity_poly.pdbx_seq_one_letter_code
_entity_poly.pdbx_strand_id
1 'polypeptide(L)'
;MDPAQYFAGLHTVAHKQYEAMRAFFHEQQTASEVAERFGYTVSAVYGLIRDFRRHLKTNPDTDFFFVAKPAGRPAQQRPAQPTLEEDIVALRKQNYSIPEITSMLQAKGHKANYNYIYELLIREGFARLPRRAKAERLELNVVRLEAPKAQAWAPAEEHFDTQHAGLLCFLPVICKYGIDELIRSSAYPETKEISRQSAILSFLALKLSSVRRYSADDLWCMDRGSGLFAGLNVLPKAAWFSSYSHRVTRQMNLAFLRQMHRRWLQHGLLGDTANMDFTTIPYWGGEDSHLENNWSGKRSKALASMLAVLAHDPDTGIIDYGDTDVQHESESQTVLEYLDFYHAGDPGGNTLKYLVFDSKFTNYENLAQLDERNVKFITIRRRGKNMVRQIEQMPPSAWKTLRVEAAGNRKRTLKVADQTIFLPGYGKDIRQVVVTGHGKAKPALIISNDFGLSLEQIVRKYCRRWLVEKSIAEQVDFFHLNRLSSSMVIKVDF
;
A
#
# COMPACT_ATOMS: atom_id res chain seq x y z
N MET A 1 65.76 19.94 -5.20
CA MET A 1 65.53 18.97 -6.30
C MET A 1 66.22 19.55 -7.51
N ASP A 2 67.19 18.83 -8.09
CA ASP A 2 67.81 19.23 -9.37
C ASP A 2 66.70 19.30 -10.45
N PRO A 3 66.64 20.35 -11.31
CA PRO A 3 65.69 20.40 -12.42
C PRO A 3 65.63 19.09 -13.24
N ALA A 4 66.75 18.40 -13.45
CA ALA A 4 66.75 17.12 -14.14
C ALA A 4 65.99 16.02 -13.37
N GLN A 5 66.12 15.99 -12.03
CA GLN A 5 65.36 15.08 -11.17
C GLN A 5 63.86 15.44 -11.10
N TYR A 6 63.52 16.73 -11.19
CA TYR A 6 62.13 17.18 -11.21
C TYR A 6 61.39 16.63 -12.44
N PHE A 7 62.00 16.71 -13.62
CA PHE A 7 61.43 16.20 -14.88
C PHE A 7 61.57 14.68 -15.07
N ALA A 8 62.49 14.02 -14.35
CA ALA A 8 62.62 12.56 -14.37
C ALA A 8 61.54 11.82 -13.54
N GLY A 9 60.83 12.53 -12.65
CA GLY A 9 59.77 11.96 -11.82
C GLY A 9 58.38 12.10 -12.45
N LEU A 10 57.69 10.98 -12.70
CA LEU A 10 56.27 10.98 -13.05
C LEU A 10 55.44 11.19 -11.77
N HIS A 11 55.12 12.43 -11.45
CA HIS A 11 54.49 12.79 -10.16
C HIS A 11 53.00 12.42 -10.03
N THR A 12 52.27 12.17 -11.13
CA THR A 12 50.85 11.79 -11.08
C THR A 12 50.47 10.80 -12.20
N VAL A 13 49.38 10.05 -11.99
CA VAL A 13 48.82 9.14 -13.00
C VAL A 13 48.44 9.89 -14.28
N ALA A 14 47.89 11.10 -14.17
CA ALA A 14 47.54 11.94 -15.32
C ALA A 14 48.78 12.36 -16.13
N HIS A 15 49.87 12.73 -15.45
CA HIS A 15 51.12 13.10 -16.12
C HIS A 15 51.74 11.90 -16.86
N LYS A 16 51.68 10.71 -16.25
CA LYS A 16 52.11 9.45 -16.88
C LYS A 16 51.27 9.09 -18.11
N GLN A 17 49.95 9.29 -18.04
CA GLN A 17 49.06 9.08 -19.19
C GLN A 17 49.32 10.11 -20.31
N TYR A 18 49.56 11.37 -19.97
CA TYR A 18 49.91 12.41 -20.93
C TYR A 18 51.22 12.09 -21.66
N GLU A 19 52.30 11.78 -20.94
CA GLU A 19 53.60 11.43 -21.54
C GLU A 19 53.49 10.16 -22.40
N ALA A 20 52.72 9.15 -21.97
CA ALA A 20 52.46 7.95 -22.75
C ALA A 20 51.69 8.25 -24.06
N MET A 21 50.68 9.12 -24.01
CA MET A 21 49.92 9.51 -25.21
C MET A 21 50.73 10.46 -26.11
N ARG A 22 51.59 11.32 -25.56
CA ARG A 22 52.55 12.12 -26.34
C ARG A 22 53.54 11.22 -27.07
N ALA A 23 54.10 10.23 -26.38
CA ALA A 23 55.01 9.25 -26.98
C ALA A 23 54.35 8.50 -28.16
N PHE A 24 53.09 8.10 -28.03
CA PHE A 24 52.35 7.41 -29.09
C PHE A 24 51.95 8.33 -30.26
N PHE A 25 51.32 9.48 -29.97
CA PHE A 25 50.71 10.34 -31.01
C PHE A 25 51.66 11.39 -31.60
N HIS A 26 52.65 11.85 -30.83
CA HIS A 26 53.57 12.92 -31.25
C HIS A 26 54.97 12.37 -31.57
N GLU A 27 55.51 11.50 -30.71
CA GLU A 27 56.82 10.86 -30.93
C GLU A 27 56.73 9.61 -31.82
N GLN A 28 55.52 9.24 -32.28
CA GLN A 28 55.20 8.13 -33.20
C GLN A 28 55.70 6.73 -32.75
N GLN A 29 55.83 6.52 -31.44
CA GLN A 29 56.18 5.21 -30.88
C GLN A 29 55.02 4.21 -31.01
N THR A 30 55.34 2.93 -31.15
CA THR A 30 54.34 1.86 -31.19
C THR A 30 53.70 1.65 -29.82
N ALA A 31 52.48 1.08 -29.79
CA ALA A 31 51.79 0.79 -28.53
C ALA A 31 52.58 -0.17 -27.62
N SER A 32 53.44 -1.03 -28.20
CA SER A 32 54.31 -1.95 -27.45
C SER A 32 55.46 -1.20 -26.77
N GLU A 33 56.12 -0.28 -27.47
CA GLU A 33 57.21 0.52 -26.92
C GLU A 33 56.72 1.47 -25.82
N VAL A 34 55.54 2.08 -26.01
CA VAL A 34 54.90 2.92 -24.98
C VAL A 34 54.49 2.09 -23.76
N ALA A 35 53.99 0.87 -23.97
CA ALA A 35 53.64 -0.04 -22.87
C ALA A 35 54.88 -0.38 -22.03
N GLU A 36 56.00 -0.74 -22.66
CA GLU A 36 57.24 -1.07 -21.98
C GLU A 36 57.85 0.15 -21.26
N ARG A 37 57.98 1.28 -21.97
CA ARG A 37 58.61 2.51 -21.46
C ARG A 37 57.89 3.10 -20.25
N PHE A 38 56.57 3.01 -20.21
CA PHE A 38 55.74 3.56 -19.13
C PHE A 38 55.16 2.49 -18.21
N GLY A 39 55.50 1.21 -18.37
CA GLY A 39 54.99 0.13 -17.51
C GLY A 39 53.47 -0.05 -17.57
N TYR A 40 52.88 0.04 -18.77
CA TYR A 40 51.50 -0.33 -19.07
C TYR A 40 51.45 -1.69 -19.77
N THR A 41 50.28 -2.33 -19.82
CA THR A 41 50.05 -3.42 -20.77
C THR A 41 49.67 -2.83 -22.14
N VAL A 42 49.98 -3.54 -23.22
CA VAL A 42 49.61 -3.10 -24.58
C VAL A 42 48.10 -2.84 -24.71
N SER A 43 47.27 -3.68 -24.06
CA SER A 43 45.82 -3.47 -24.02
C SER A 43 45.42 -2.19 -23.29
N ALA A 44 46.12 -1.80 -22.22
CA ALA A 44 45.85 -0.56 -21.49
C ALA A 44 46.20 0.68 -22.34
N VAL A 45 47.29 0.61 -23.13
CA VAL A 45 47.66 1.66 -24.08
C VAL A 45 46.58 1.84 -25.16
N TYR A 46 46.07 0.74 -25.74
CA TYR A 46 44.95 0.81 -26.69
C TYR A 46 43.65 1.37 -26.08
N GLY A 47 43.37 1.07 -24.81
CA GLY A 47 42.26 1.66 -24.07
C GLY A 47 42.40 3.18 -23.95
N LEU A 48 43.57 3.66 -23.55
CA LEU A 48 43.86 5.10 -23.44
C LEU A 48 43.77 5.81 -24.81
N ILE A 49 44.30 5.21 -25.87
CA ILE A 49 44.19 5.72 -27.25
C ILE A 49 42.73 5.89 -27.66
N ARG A 50 41.90 4.87 -27.39
CA ARG A 50 40.47 4.89 -27.73
C ARG A 50 39.75 6.01 -26.98
N ASP A 51 39.98 6.13 -25.69
CA ASP A 51 39.28 7.08 -24.83
C ASP A 51 39.72 8.52 -25.12
N PHE A 52 41.02 8.74 -25.40
CA PHE A 52 41.54 10.04 -25.84
C PHE A 52 40.98 10.47 -27.20
N ARG A 53 40.97 9.58 -28.20
CA ARG A 53 40.36 9.88 -29.52
C ARG A 53 38.86 10.16 -29.42
N ARG A 54 38.15 9.47 -28.53
CA ARG A 54 36.73 9.74 -28.27
C ARG A 54 36.54 11.13 -27.69
N HIS A 55 37.34 11.49 -26.69
CA HIS A 55 37.28 12.81 -26.06
C HIS A 55 37.53 13.94 -27.05
N LEU A 56 38.57 13.84 -27.88
CA LEU A 56 38.84 14.85 -28.92
C LEU A 56 37.69 15.02 -29.92
N LYS A 57 36.89 13.97 -30.17
CA LYS A 57 35.70 14.06 -31.02
C LYS A 57 34.51 14.73 -30.32
N THR A 58 34.33 14.50 -29.02
CA THR A 58 33.16 14.99 -28.27
C THR A 58 33.37 16.36 -27.63
N ASN A 59 34.58 16.68 -27.17
CA ASN A 59 34.91 17.90 -26.44
C ASN A 59 36.31 18.45 -26.85
N PRO A 60 36.49 18.91 -28.10
CA PRO A 60 37.79 19.26 -28.67
C PRO A 60 38.52 20.38 -27.92
N ASP A 61 37.78 21.29 -27.28
CA ASP A 61 38.34 22.48 -26.61
C ASP A 61 38.65 22.25 -25.12
N THR A 62 38.65 21.01 -24.64
CA THR A 62 38.90 20.68 -23.23
C THR A 62 40.09 19.75 -23.06
N ASP A 63 40.97 20.06 -22.09
CA ASP A 63 42.14 19.23 -21.79
C ASP A 63 41.71 17.88 -21.18
N PHE A 64 42.15 16.78 -21.80
CA PHE A 64 41.82 15.42 -21.38
C PHE A 64 42.62 14.95 -20.14
N PHE A 65 43.86 15.43 -19.98
CA PHE A 65 44.78 14.94 -18.95
C PHE A 65 44.87 15.91 -17.77
N PHE A 66 44.89 17.20 -18.07
CA PHE A 66 45.04 18.28 -17.11
C PHE A 66 43.79 19.14 -17.09
N VAL A 67 42.70 18.56 -16.60
CA VAL A 67 41.53 19.34 -16.26
C VAL A 67 41.94 20.29 -15.14
N ALA A 68 42.00 21.58 -15.44
CA ALA A 68 41.97 22.60 -14.40
C ALA A 68 40.66 22.34 -13.64
N LYS A 69 40.74 21.68 -12.48
CA LYS A 69 39.63 21.67 -11.55
C LYS A 69 39.38 23.16 -11.31
N PRO A 70 38.23 23.75 -11.72
CA PRO A 70 37.88 25.04 -11.15
C PRO A 70 38.02 24.81 -9.66
N ALA A 71 38.80 25.63 -8.97
CA ALA A 71 38.87 25.57 -7.52
C ALA A 71 37.42 25.52 -7.09
N GLY A 72 36.95 24.35 -6.64
CA GLY A 72 35.57 24.18 -6.23
C GLY A 72 35.37 25.31 -5.25
N ARG A 73 34.39 26.20 -5.51
CA ARG A 73 34.23 27.49 -4.80
C ARG A 73 34.71 27.26 -3.37
N PRO A 74 35.83 27.88 -2.93
CA PRO A 74 36.37 27.61 -1.59
C PRO A 74 35.19 27.76 -0.68
N ALA A 75 34.82 26.68 0.03
CA ALA A 75 33.53 26.49 0.68
C ALA A 75 33.02 27.86 1.06
N GLN A 76 32.16 28.44 0.18
CA GLN A 76 31.86 29.85 0.36
C GLN A 76 31.27 29.83 1.75
N GLN A 77 31.90 30.57 2.66
CA GLN A 77 31.20 31.19 3.75
C GLN A 77 30.14 32.04 3.04
N ARG A 78 29.10 31.37 2.52
CA ARG A 78 27.77 31.93 2.44
C ARG A 78 27.62 32.48 3.83
N PRO A 79 27.36 33.80 3.99
CA PRO A 79 27.16 34.35 5.31
C PRO A 79 26.24 33.37 6.00
N ALA A 80 26.70 32.81 7.12
CA ALA A 80 25.85 31.96 7.94
C ALA A 80 24.59 32.80 8.08
N GLN A 81 23.51 32.40 7.40
CA GLN A 81 22.20 32.87 7.81
C GLN A 81 22.12 32.22 9.17
N PRO A 82 22.36 32.96 10.28
CA PRO A 82 22.66 32.33 11.57
C PRO A 82 21.55 31.35 11.93
N THR A 83 20.34 31.70 11.51
CA THR A 83 19.11 30.92 11.53
C THR A 83 19.20 29.53 10.87
N LEU A 84 19.83 29.36 9.70
CA LEU A 84 19.81 28.07 8.99
C LEU A 84 20.72 27.02 9.63
N GLU A 85 21.94 27.40 10.03
CA GLU A 85 22.86 26.49 10.71
C GLU A 85 22.37 26.19 12.13
N GLU A 86 21.82 27.19 12.82
CA GLU A 86 21.13 27.03 14.10
C GLU A 86 19.92 26.09 13.99
N ASP A 87 19.10 26.22 12.95
CA ASP A 87 17.96 25.33 12.67
C ASP A 87 18.43 23.89 12.43
N ILE A 88 19.48 23.69 11.64
CA ILE A 88 20.05 22.35 11.37
C ILE A 88 20.55 21.71 12.67
N VAL A 89 21.30 22.46 13.48
CA VAL A 89 21.83 21.99 14.76
C VAL A 89 20.70 21.73 15.76
N ALA A 90 19.70 22.61 15.83
CA ALA A 90 18.54 22.45 16.69
C ALA A 90 17.74 21.19 16.33
N LEU A 91 17.50 20.96 15.04
CA LEU A 91 16.88 19.73 14.54
C LEU A 91 17.73 18.50 14.86
N ARG A 92 19.06 18.59 14.71
CA ARG A 92 19.94 17.47 15.02
C ARG A 92 19.97 17.12 16.51
N LYS A 93 19.97 18.12 17.41
CA LYS A 93 19.93 17.93 18.87
C LYS A 93 18.69 17.16 19.33
N GLN A 94 17.62 17.17 18.54
CA GLN A 94 16.40 16.41 18.78
C GLN A 94 16.39 15.04 18.11
N ASN A 95 17.51 14.61 17.54
CA ASN A 95 17.65 13.37 16.80
C ASN A 95 16.85 13.33 15.47
N TYR A 96 16.72 14.43 14.72
CA TYR A 96 16.32 14.30 13.31
C TYR A 96 17.49 13.77 12.45
N SER A 97 17.17 12.87 11.51
CA SER A 97 18.12 12.34 10.53
C SER A 97 18.39 13.35 9.42
N ILE A 98 19.51 13.19 8.71
CA ILE A 98 19.88 14.10 7.61
C ILE A 98 18.79 14.17 6.53
N PRO A 99 18.19 13.05 6.09
CA PRO A 99 17.04 13.10 5.17
C PRO A 99 15.83 13.88 5.72
N GLU A 100 15.51 13.73 7.01
CA GLU A 100 14.40 14.44 7.66
C GLU A 100 14.67 15.95 7.72
N ILE A 101 15.88 16.34 8.16
CA ILE A 101 16.33 17.75 8.19
C ILE A 101 16.26 18.36 6.78
N THR A 102 16.74 17.63 5.77
CA THR A 102 16.73 18.09 4.38
C THR A 102 15.31 18.37 3.90
N SER A 103 14.39 17.43 4.16
CA SER A 103 12.97 17.54 3.77
C SER A 103 12.31 18.76 4.44
N MET A 104 12.52 18.95 5.75
CA MET A 104 11.96 20.08 6.51
C MET A 104 12.45 21.44 5.99
N LEU A 105 13.74 21.55 5.68
CA LEU A 105 14.31 22.80 5.16
C LEU A 105 13.83 23.10 3.73
N GLN A 106 13.74 22.09 2.87
CA GLN A 106 13.22 22.23 1.51
C GLN A 106 11.72 22.61 1.51
N ALA A 107 10.92 22.06 2.44
CA ALA A 107 9.52 22.44 2.61
C ALA A 107 9.34 23.93 2.94
N LYS A 108 10.27 24.52 3.69
CA LYS A 108 10.31 25.95 4.01
C LYS A 108 10.90 26.83 2.90
N GLY A 109 11.26 26.25 1.75
CA GLY A 109 11.84 26.97 0.63
C GLY A 109 13.36 27.18 0.70
N HIS A 110 14.06 26.57 1.65
CA HIS A 110 15.52 26.62 1.69
C HIS A 110 16.12 25.63 0.67
N LYS A 111 17.14 26.07 -0.07
CA LYS A 111 17.96 25.20 -0.94
C LYS A 111 18.97 24.40 -0.11
N ALA A 112 18.46 23.57 0.79
CA ALA A 112 19.28 22.70 1.62
C ALA A 112 19.71 21.46 0.82
N ASN A 113 21.00 21.15 0.87
CA ASN A 113 21.60 19.98 0.23
C ASN A 113 22.01 18.99 1.33
N TYR A 114 21.67 17.71 1.15
CA TYR A 114 22.07 16.60 2.02
C TYR A 114 23.55 16.67 2.44
N ASN A 115 24.47 16.89 1.47
CA ASN A 115 25.90 16.94 1.74
C ASN A 115 26.30 18.13 2.61
N TYR A 116 25.66 19.28 2.43
CA TYR A 116 25.92 20.44 3.29
C TYR A 116 25.52 20.17 4.74
N ILE A 117 24.35 19.57 4.95
CA ILE A 117 23.89 19.18 6.30
C ILE A 117 24.83 18.13 6.89
N TYR A 118 25.25 17.13 6.10
CA TYR A 118 26.20 16.11 6.54
C TYR A 118 27.52 16.69 7.04
N GLU A 119 28.14 17.56 6.24
CA GLU A 119 29.41 18.22 6.59
C GLU A 119 29.25 19.17 7.80
N LEU A 120 28.15 19.93 7.86
CA LEU A 120 27.86 20.81 8.99
C LEU A 120 27.75 20.01 10.30
N LEU A 121 27.00 18.90 10.29
CA LEU A 121 26.84 18.08 11.50
C LEU A 121 28.14 17.40 11.93
N ILE A 122 29.02 17.04 10.99
CA ILE A 122 30.36 16.54 11.31
C ILE A 122 31.21 17.64 11.95
N ARG A 123 31.19 18.85 11.38
CA ARG A 123 31.91 20.02 11.90
C ARG A 123 31.48 20.38 13.33
N GLU A 124 30.18 20.30 13.60
CA GLU A 124 29.58 20.54 14.92
C GLU A 124 29.72 19.35 15.89
N GLY A 125 30.42 18.28 15.49
CA GLY A 125 30.77 17.15 16.36
C GLY A 125 29.65 16.12 16.58
N PHE A 126 28.57 16.14 15.79
CA PHE A 126 27.51 15.14 15.93
C PHE A 126 27.93 13.79 15.35
N ALA A 127 27.88 12.75 16.18
CA ALA A 127 28.07 11.37 15.74
C ALA A 127 26.97 10.91 14.76
N ARG A 128 27.25 9.86 13.98
CA ARG A 128 26.23 9.18 13.17
C ARG A 128 25.15 8.62 14.10
N LEU A 129 23.89 8.83 13.72
CA LEU A 129 22.77 8.23 14.46
C LEU A 129 22.86 6.71 14.35
N PRO A 130 22.64 5.96 15.44
CA PRO A 130 22.54 4.52 15.38
C PRO A 130 21.40 4.12 14.44
N ARG A 131 21.53 2.95 13.80
CA ARG A 131 20.49 2.39 12.92
C ARG A 131 19.28 2.03 13.78
N ARG A 132 18.32 2.94 13.89
CA ARG A 132 17.15 2.83 14.78
C ARG A 132 16.27 1.63 14.44
N ALA A 133 15.69 1.02 15.47
CA ALA A 133 14.50 0.19 15.30
C ALA A 133 13.29 1.08 14.97
N LYS A 134 12.31 0.57 14.19
CA LYS A 134 11.11 1.32 13.74
C LYS A 134 10.30 1.95 14.90
N ALA A 135 10.49 1.46 16.13
CA ALA A 135 9.85 1.95 17.35
C ALA A 135 10.47 3.24 17.93
N GLU A 136 11.81 3.41 17.85
CA GLU A 136 12.52 4.58 18.42
C GLU A 136 12.35 5.86 17.57
N ARG A 137 11.80 5.75 16.36
CA ARG A 137 11.42 6.92 15.55
C ARG A 137 10.25 7.71 16.14
N LEU A 138 9.48 7.12 17.06
CA LEU A 138 8.23 7.70 17.57
C LEU A 138 8.40 8.62 18.79
N GLU A 139 9.56 8.60 19.45
CA GLU A 139 9.84 9.35 20.69
C GLU A 139 10.78 10.55 20.48
N LEU A 140 10.69 11.23 19.33
CA LEU A 140 11.39 12.51 19.16
C LEU A 140 10.58 13.60 19.85
N ASN A 141 11.23 14.36 20.74
CA ASN A 141 10.67 15.60 21.26
C ASN A 141 10.39 16.54 20.09
N VAL A 142 9.11 16.90 19.92
CA VAL A 142 8.61 17.67 18.78
C VAL A 142 9.08 19.12 18.88
N VAL A 143 10.11 19.54 18.15
CA VAL A 143 10.17 20.94 17.74
C VAL A 143 9.15 21.15 16.63
N ARG A 144 8.19 22.00 16.94
CA ARG A 144 7.26 22.57 15.97
C ARG A 144 8.02 23.55 15.07
N LEU A 145 8.74 23.03 14.08
CA LEU A 145 8.92 23.83 12.88
C LEU A 145 7.53 23.95 12.24
N GLU A 146 7.07 25.19 12.02
CA GLU A 146 5.78 25.38 11.36
C GLU A 146 5.82 24.78 9.96
N ALA A 147 5.02 23.74 9.74
CA ALA A 147 4.86 23.16 8.42
C ALA A 147 4.23 24.17 7.46
N PRO A 148 4.70 24.21 6.20
CA PRO A 148 4.13 25.11 5.20
C PRO A 148 2.65 24.80 5.02
N LYS A 149 1.88 25.82 4.64
CA LYS A 149 0.47 25.64 4.35
C LYS A 149 0.34 24.80 3.07
N ALA A 150 -0.48 23.75 3.12
CA ALA A 150 -0.81 22.96 1.96
C ALA A 150 -1.58 23.81 0.93
N GLN A 151 -1.11 23.78 -0.31
CA GLN A 151 -1.61 24.56 -1.43
C GLN A 151 -1.48 23.75 -2.71
N ALA A 152 -2.32 24.04 -3.70
CA ALA A 152 -2.23 23.46 -5.03
C ALA A 152 -0.80 23.60 -5.57
N TRP A 153 -0.25 22.49 -6.05
CA TRP A 153 1.06 22.49 -6.66
C TRP A 153 1.03 23.29 -7.96
N ALA A 154 1.98 24.21 -8.11
CA ALA A 154 2.19 24.97 -9.33
C ALA A 154 3.33 24.34 -10.14
N PRO A 155 3.17 24.14 -11.46
CA PRO A 155 4.25 23.66 -12.32
C PRO A 155 5.45 24.63 -12.27
N ALA A 156 6.54 24.16 -11.68
CA ALA A 156 7.80 24.90 -11.60
C ALA A 156 8.97 23.91 -11.72
N GLU A 157 10.10 24.39 -12.24
CA GLU A 157 11.35 23.63 -12.23
C GLU A 157 11.90 23.62 -10.80
N GLU A 158 11.78 22.48 -10.13
CA GLU A 158 12.11 22.33 -8.72
C GLU A 158 12.91 21.05 -8.48
N HIS A 159 13.83 21.13 -7.51
CA HIS A 159 14.58 19.98 -7.02
C HIS A 159 14.34 19.84 -5.51
N PHE A 160 13.93 18.65 -5.09
CA PHE A 160 13.75 18.30 -3.69
C PHE A 160 14.02 16.82 -3.47
N ASP A 161 14.38 16.48 -2.24
CA ASP A 161 14.55 15.10 -1.79
C ASP A 161 13.25 14.59 -1.19
N THR A 162 12.94 13.31 -1.38
CA THR A 162 11.77 12.67 -0.79
C THR A 162 12.05 11.22 -0.43
N GLN A 163 11.45 10.76 0.68
CA GLN A 163 11.47 9.35 1.07
C GLN A 163 10.28 8.56 0.50
N HIS A 164 9.32 9.23 -0.16
CA HIS A 164 8.06 8.64 -0.59
C HIS A 164 7.88 8.67 -2.12
N ALA A 165 8.97 8.71 -2.89
CA ALA A 165 8.92 8.68 -4.35
C ALA A 165 8.11 7.50 -4.91
N GLY A 166 8.06 6.37 -4.19
CA GLY A 166 7.27 5.20 -4.57
C GLY A 166 5.75 5.44 -4.66
N LEU A 167 5.23 6.49 -4.03
CA LEU A 167 3.82 6.88 -4.17
C LEU A 167 3.46 7.21 -5.63
N LEU A 168 4.39 7.81 -6.37
CA LEU A 168 4.17 8.21 -7.77
C LEU A 168 3.88 7.01 -8.68
N CYS A 169 4.34 5.81 -8.31
CA CYS A 169 4.07 4.57 -9.05
C CYS A 169 2.58 4.19 -9.07
N PHE A 170 1.76 4.74 -8.18
CA PHE A 170 0.32 4.48 -8.15
C PHE A 170 -0.48 5.39 -9.08
N LEU A 171 0.06 6.55 -9.49
CA LEU A 171 -0.63 7.49 -10.38
C LEU A 171 -1.07 6.87 -11.71
N PRO A 172 -0.23 6.07 -12.41
CA PRO A 172 -0.65 5.38 -13.63
C PRO A 172 -1.77 4.37 -13.39
N VAL A 173 -1.80 3.72 -12.22
CA VAL A 173 -2.85 2.75 -11.87
C VAL A 173 -4.18 3.46 -11.61
N ILE A 174 -4.14 4.59 -10.89
CA ILE A 174 -5.29 5.45 -10.63
C ILE A 174 -5.91 5.91 -11.96
N CYS A 175 -5.08 6.40 -12.89
CA CYS A 175 -5.55 6.86 -14.21
C CYS A 175 -6.04 5.70 -15.08
N LYS A 176 -5.34 4.56 -15.09
CA LYS A 176 -5.70 3.38 -15.90
C LYS A 176 -7.12 2.89 -15.64
N TYR A 177 -7.53 2.92 -14.37
CA TYR A 177 -8.87 2.49 -13.96
C TYR A 177 -9.85 3.65 -13.81
N GLY A 178 -9.49 4.87 -14.24
CA GLY A 178 -10.35 6.06 -14.19
C GLY A 178 -10.75 6.47 -12.77
N ILE A 179 -9.96 6.12 -11.75
CA ILE A 179 -10.26 6.44 -10.35
C ILE A 179 -10.18 7.95 -10.12
N ASP A 180 -9.26 8.64 -10.80
CA ASP A 180 -9.15 10.10 -10.76
C ASP A 180 -10.40 10.79 -11.30
N GLU A 181 -11.02 10.25 -12.36
CA GLU A 181 -12.28 10.76 -12.92
C GLU A 181 -13.40 10.62 -11.89
N LEU A 182 -13.51 9.43 -11.26
CA LEU A 182 -14.52 9.15 -10.24
C LEU A 182 -14.36 10.05 -9.02
N ILE A 183 -13.13 10.32 -8.59
CA ILE A 183 -12.88 11.25 -7.48
C ILE A 183 -13.33 12.67 -7.87
N ARG A 184 -13.00 13.13 -9.08
CA ARG A 184 -13.40 14.46 -9.56
C ARG A 184 -14.91 14.62 -9.67
N SER A 185 -15.63 13.59 -10.11
CA SER A 185 -17.10 13.58 -10.24
C SER A 185 -17.83 13.21 -8.94
N SER A 186 -17.13 12.90 -7.86
CA SER A 186 -17.73 12.54 -6.59
C SER A 186 -18.38 13.74 -5.88
N ALA A 187 -19.26 13.43 -4.91
CA ALA A 187 -19.83 14.43 -4.01
C ALA A 187 -18.91 14.78 -2.83
N TYR A 188 -17.65 14.33 -2.84
CA TYR A 188 -16.74 14.59 -1.74
C TYR A 188 -16.47 16.10 -1.56
N PRO A 189 -16.21 16.56 -0.31
CA PRO A 189 -15.94 17.96 -0.03
C PRO A 189 -14.69 18.46 -0.76
N GLU A 190 -14.67 19.74 -1.12
CA GLU A 190 -13.46 20.44 -1.58
C GLU A 190 -13.39 21.84 -0.98
N THR A 191 -12.23 22.48 -1.13
CA THR A 191 -12.05 23.89 -0.78
C THR A 191 -11.44 24.63 -1.98
N LYS A 192 -11.37 25.96 -1.90
CA LYS A 192 -10.68 26.77 -2.92
C LYS A 192 -9.20 26.40 -3.08
N GLU A 193 -8.57 25.89 -2.02
CA GLU A 193 -7.13 25.57 -1.99
C GLU A 193 -6.83 24.09 -2.25
N ILE A 194 -7.76 23.18 -1.90
CA ILE A 194 -7.58 21.73 -2.00
C ILE A 194 -8.79 21.14 -2.71
N SER A 195 -8.56 20.65 -3.94
CA SER A 195 -9.56 19.96 -4.76
C SER A 195 -10.00 18.62 -4.16
N ARG A 196 -11.12 18.05 -4.62
CA ARG A 196 -11.53 16.67 -4.25
C ARG A 196 -10.43 15.66 -4.51
N GLN A 197 -9.77 15.76 -5.66
CA GLN A 197 -8.70 14.86 -6.05
C GLN A 197 -7.52 14.96 -5.09
N SER A 198 -7.06 16.18 -4.82
CA SER A 198 -5.97 16.40 -3.87
C SER A 198 -6.33 15.94 -2.47
N ALA A 199 -7.59 16.11 -2.06
CA ALA A 199 -8.05 15.64 -0.77
C ALA A 199 -7.96 14.10 -0.65
N ILE A 200 -8.59 13.35 -1.56
CA ILE A 200 -8.57 11.88 -1.52
C ILE A 200 -7.15 11.32 -1.69
N LEU A 201 -6.35 11.89 -2.60
CA LEU A 201 -4.96 11.49 -2.78
C LEU A 201 -4.10 11.79 -1.55
N SER A 202 -4.42 12.83 -0.77
CA SER A 202 -3.74 13.08 0.50
C SER A 202 -3.98 11.95 1.51
N PHE A 203 -5.21 11.44 1.61
CA PHE A 203 -5.48 10.26 2.46
C PHE A 203 -4.82 9.00 1.93
N LEU A 204 -4.85 8.80 0.61
CA LEU A 204 -4.21 7.66 -0.03
C LEU A 204 -2.68 7.68 0.18
N ALA A 205 -2.04 8.85 0.12
CA ALA A 205 -0.61 9.02 0.40
C ALA A 205 -0.24 8.50 1.80
N LEU A 206 -1.04 8.87 2.81
CA LEU A 206 -0.83 8.41 4.19
C LEU A 206 -1.05 6.91 4.36
N LYS A 207 -1.94 6.31 3.59
CA LYS A 207 -2.18 4.86 3.61
C LYS A 207 -1.05 4.10 2.91
N LEU A 208 -0.57 4.60 1.78
CA LEU A 208 0.45 3.95 0.95
C LEU A 208 1.88 4.12 1.50
N SER A 209 2.12 5.11 2.35
CA SER A 209 3.43 5.38 2.97
C SER A 209 3.94 4.27 3.92
N SER A 210 3.13 3.25 4.22
CA SER A 210 3.50 2.10 5.09
C SER A 210 3.92 2.48 6.52
N VAL A 211 3.45 3.64 6.99
CA VAL A 211 3.63 4.14 8.37
C VAL A 211 2.49 3.59 9.24
N ARG A 212 2.85 2.84 10.29
CA ARG A 212 1.88 2.14 11.16
C ARG A 212 1.00 3.09 11.97
N ARG A 213 1.58 4.20 12.43
CA ARG A 213 0.93 5.30 13.15
C ARG A 213 1.73 6.55 12.90
N TYR A 214 1.07 7.58 12.37
CA TYR A 214 1.60 8.93 12.45
C TYR A 214 1.41 9.41 13.90
N SER A 215 2.53 9.77 14.55
CA SER A 215 2.54 10.41 15.87
C SER A 215 2.17 11.90 15.70
N ALA A 216 2.24 12.68 16.79
CA ALA A 216 2.03 14.13 16.75
C ALA A 216 3.11 14.89 15.94
N ASP A 217 4.07 14.19 15.32
CA ASP A 217 5.09 14.82 14.49
C ASP A 217 4.52 15.14 13.10
N ASP A 218 4.50 16.42 12.76
CA ASP A 218 4.09 16.97 11.46
C ASP A 218 5.13 16.72 10.35
N LEU A 219 6.23 15.98 10.61
CA LEU A 219 7.25 15.62 9.62
C LEU A 219 6.68 15.13 8.27
N TRP A 220 5.57 14.40 8.27
CA TRP A 220 4.96 13.87 7.03
C TRP A 220 4.30 14.96 6.17
N CYS A 221 3.83 16.05 6.77
CA CYS A 221 3.36 17.23 6.05
C CYS A 221 4.51 18.20 5.66
N MET A 222 5.76 17.76 5.81
CA MET A 222 6.95 18.43 5.27
C MET A 222 7.51 17.74 4.01
N ASP A 223 7.04 16.53 3.67
CA ASP A 223 7.56 15.80 2.51
C ASP A 223 6.91 16.27 1.20
N ARG A 224 7.73 16.88 0.33
CA ARG A 224 7.29 17.41 -0.96
C ARG A 224 6.86 16.32 -1.94
N GLY A 225 7.43 15.12 -1.86
CA GLY A 225 7.05 14.00 -2.74
C GLY A 225 5.63 13.49 -2.48
N SER A 226 5.24 13.41 -1.21
CA SER A 226 3.86 13.10 -0.80
C SER A 226 2.88 14.20 -1.21
N GLY A 227 3.29 15.47 -1.08
CA GLY A 227 2.56 16.60 -1.63
C GLY A 227 2.33 16.46 -3.14
N LEU A 228 3.39 16.24 -3.92
CA LEU A 228 3.35 16.10 -5.36
C LEU A 228 2.40 14.97 -5.80
N PHE A 229 2.42 13.82 -5.13
CA PHE A 229 1.48 12.73 -5.38
C PHE A 229 0.01 13.18 -5.26
N ALA A 230 -0.30 14.05 -4.30
CA ALA A 230 -1.64 14.62 -4.12
C ALA A 230 -1.89 15.89 -4.95
N GLY A 231 -0.95 16.32 -5.79
CA GLY A 231 -1.04 17.58 -6.53
C GLY A 231 -0.95 18.82 -5.62
N LEU A 232 -0.22 18.73 -4.51
CA LEU A 232 0.00 19.79 -3.53
C LEU A 232 1.50 20.07 -3.35
N ASN A 233 1.86 21.22 -2.78
CA ASN A 233 3.25 21.48 -2.36
C ASN A 233 3.71 20.54 -1.23
N VAL A 234 2.83 20.29 -0.26
CA VAL A 234 2.94 19.34 0.86
C VAL A 234 1.55 18.82 1.22
N LEU A 235 1.47 17.74 2.01
CA LEU A 235 0.20 17.27 2.54
C LEU A 235 -0.42 18.24 3.57
N PRO A 236 -1.76 18.26 3.75
CA PRO A 236 -2.42 19.06 4.80
C PRO A 236 -1.98 18.66 6.22
N LYS A 237 -2.28 19.48 7.23
CA LYS A 237 -1.99 19.16 8.65
C LYS A 237 -3.03 18.19 9.23
N ALA A 238 -2.69 17.51 10.34
CA ALA A 238 -3.56 16.54 11.01
C ALA A 238 -5.01 17.03 11.22
N ALA A 239 -5.18 18.27 11.71
CA ALA A 239 -6.51 18.87 11.95
C ALA A 239 -7.37 18.97 10.68
N TRP A 240 -6.75 19.18 9.51
CA TRP A 240 -7.45 19.23 8.24
C TRP A 240 -8.04 17.86 7.89
N PHE A 241 -7.30 16.76 8.07
CA PHE A 241 -7.79 15.41 7.78
C PHE A 241 -8.97 15.04 8.67
N SER A 242 -8.91 15.38 9.96
CA SER A 242 -10.02 15.17 10.87
C SER A 242 -11.26 15.94 10.42
N SER A 243 -11.12 17.26 10.23
CA SER A 243 -12.21 18.11 9.76
C SER A 243 -12.78 17.66 8.41
N TYR A 244 -11.92 17.22 7.48
CA TYR A 244 -12.35 16.70 6.19
C TYR A 244 -13.18 15.42 6.35
N SER A 245 -12.66 14.42 7.07
CA SER A 245 -13.38 13.14 7.26
C SER A 245 -14.74 13.37 7.93
N HIS A 246 -14.84 14.33 8.87
CA HIS A 246 -16.10 14.66 9.52
C HIS A 246 -17.17 15.22 8.58
N ARG A 247 -16.77 15.89 7.49
CA ARG A 247 -17.70 16.42 6.47
C ARG A 247 -18.16 15.36 5.48
N VAL A 248 -17.49 14.21 5.41
CA VAL A 248 -17.92 13.09 4.57
C VAL A 248 -19.09 12.37 5.24
N THR A 249 -20.12 12.09 4.43
CA THR A 249 -21.32 11.35 4.84
C THR A 249 -21.31 9.94 4.26
N ARG A 250 -22.03 9.00 4.90
CA ARG A 250 -22.23 7.64 4.40
C ARG A 250 -22.79 7.62 2.98
N GLN A 251 -23.70 8.53 2.65
CA GLN A 251 -24.26 8.63 1.30
C GLN A 251 -23.20 8.99 0.24
N MET A 252 -22.23 9.86 0.57
CA MET A 252 -21.11 10.17 -0.32
C MET A 252 -20.24 8.93 -0.55
N ASN A 253 -19.90 8.19 0.51
CA ASN A 253 -19.13 6.95 0.43
C ASN A 253 -19.84 5.90 -0.41
N LEU A 254 -21.12 5.62 -0.14
CA LEU A 254 -21.90 4.65 -0.91
C LEU A 254 -22.05 5.07 -2.39
N ALA A 255 -22.25 6.36 -2.67
CA ALA A 255 -22.32 6.86 -4.05
C ALA A 255 -20.98 6.71 -4.78
N PHE A 256 -19.86 6.91 -4.09
CA PHE A 256 -18.53 6.67 -4.65
C PHE A 256 -18.27 5.17 -4.87
N LEU A 257 -18.56 4.33 -3.89
CA LEU A 257 -18.45 2.87 -4.00
C LEU A 257 -19.30 2.32 -5.15
N ARG A 258 -20.52 2.81 -5.38
CA ARG A 258 -21.35 2.40 -6.54
C ARG A 258 -20.69 2.77 -7.88
N GLN A 259 -20.01 3.91 -7.96
CA GLN A 259 -19.31 4.30 -9.17
C GLN A 259 -18.04 3.46 -9.38
N MET A 260 -17.31 3.16 -8.31
CA MET A 260 -16.17 2.24 -8.33
C MET A 260 -16.61 0.83 -8.76
N HIS A 261 -17.68 0.31 -8.18
CA HIS A 261 -18.29 -0.97 -8.52
C HIS A 261 -18.59 -1.09 -10.02
N ARG A 262 -19.25 -0.09 -10.61
CA ARG A 262 -19.48 -0.02 -12.06
C ARG A 262 -18.20 -0.10 -12.87
N ARG A 263 -17.16 0.63 -12.43
CA ARG A 263 -15.86 0.65 -13.08
C ARG A 263 -15.18 -0.72 -12.99
N TRP A 264 -15.28 -1.39 -11.85
CA TRP A 264 -14.76 -2.75 -11.66
C TRP A 264 -15.46 -3.78 -12.56
N LEU A 265 -16.79 -3.70 -12.69
CA LEU A 265 -17.53 -4.52 -13.66
C LEU A 265 -17.09 -4.27 -15.10
N GLN A 266 -16.97 -3.00 -15.51
CA GLN A 266 -16.54 -2.63 -16.87
C GLN A 266 -15.14 -3.15 -17.21
N HIS A 267 -14.24 -3.23 -16.23
CA HIS A 267 -12.90 -3.78 -16.41
C HIS A 267 -12.83 -5.31 -16.22
N GLY A 268 -13.95 -6.00 -15.96
CA GLY A 268 -13.99 -7.44 -15.72
C GLY A 268 -13.23 -7.85 -14.45
N LEU A 269 -13.17 -6.96 -13.45
CA LEU A 269 -12.46 -7.16 -12.20
C LEU A 269 -13.34 -7.76 -11.09
N LEU A 270 -14.65 -7.80 -11.30
CA LEU A 270 -15.60 -8.53 -10.48
C LEU A 270 -16.19 -9.67 -11.31
N GLY A 271 -16.19 -10.87 -10.73
CA GLY A 271 -16.78 -12.06 -11.29
C GLY A 271 -18.23 -12.25 -10.85
N ASP A 272 -18.66 -13.50 -10.89
CA ASP A 272 -20.05 -13.88 -10.60
C ASP A 272 -20.32 -14.19 -9.12
N THR A 273 -19.33 -13.99 -8.26
CA THR A 273 -19.37 -14.42 -6.87
C THR A 273 -18.88 -13.30 -5.98
N ALA A 274 -19.61 -13.01 -4.91
CA ALA A 274 -19.16 -12.13 -3.86
C ALA A 274 -19.05 -12.90 -2.54
N ASN A 275 -17.91 -12.75 -1.89
CA ASN A 275 -17.67 -13.29 -0.57
C ASN A 275 -17.87 -12.19 0.47
N MET A 276 -18.66 -12.47 1.50
CA MET A 276 -19.00 -11.50 2.55
C MET A 276 -18.57 -12.01 3.92
N ASP A 277 -18.03 -11.10 4.73
CA ASP A 277 -17.70 -11.39 6.12
C ASP A 277 -17.85 -10.14 6.99
N PHE A 278 -18.10 -10.37 8.27
CA PHE A 278 -18.07 -9.30 9.26
C PHE A 278 -16.67 -9.16 9.85
N THR A 279 -16.24 -7.92 10.06
CA THR A 279 -15.00 -7.59 10.74
C THR A 279 -15.28 -6.66 11.91
N THR A 280 -14.73 -7.01 13.05
CA THR A 280 -14.84 -6.20 14.26
C THR A 280 -13.69 -5.20 14.31
N ILE A 281 -14.03 -3.91 14.45
CA ILE A 281 -13.06 -2.82 14.62
C ILE A 281 -13.09 -2.39 16.09
N PRO A 282 -12.10 -2.80 16.90
CA PRO A 282 -12.07 -2.50 18.32
C PRO A 282 -12.07 -1.00 18.61
N TYR A 283 -12.94 -0.59 19.52
CA TYR A 283 -12.92 0.75 20.11
C TYR A 283 -12.08 0.71 21.39
N TRP A 284 -11.23 1.72 21.56
CA TRP A 284 -10.31 1.84 22.69
C TRP A 284 -10.52 3.13 23.48
N GLY A 285 -11.62 3.86 23.23
CA GLY A 285 -12.01 4.94 24.13
C GLY A 285 -12.44 4.37 25.48
N GLY A 286 -12.53 5.24 26.49
CA GLY A 286 -12.80 4.86 27.88
C GLY A 286 -14.10 4.06 28.10
N GLU A 287 -14.35 3.70 29.36
CA GLU A 287 -15.39 2.75 29.78
C GLU A 287 -16.83 3.16 29.38
N ASP A 288 -17.08 4.43 29.07
CA ASP A 288 -18.35 4.95 28.55
C ASP A 288 -18.47 4.83 27.02
N SER A 289 -18.38 3.60 26.50
CA SER A 289 -18.59 3.34 25.07
C SER A 289 -20.07 3.32 24.73
N HIS A 290 -20.49 4.14 23.76
CA HIS A 290 -21.81 4.09 23.12
C HIS A 290 -21.95 2.96 22.09
N LEU A 291 -20.87 2.19 21.85
CA LEU A 291 -20.82 1.12 20.85
C LEU A 291 -21.16 -0.26 21.45
N GLU A 292 -21.76 -1.11 20.61
CA GLU A 292 -22.09 -2.50 20.93
C GLU A 292 -20.83 -3.37 21.15
N ASN A 293 -21.02 -4.49 21.84
CA ASN A 293 -19.97 -5.47 22.07
C ASN A 293 -19.94 -6.53 20.95
N ASN A 294 -18.92 -6.49 20.08
CA ASN A 294 -18.75 -7.47 19.01
C ASN A 294 -17.62 -8.46 19.29
N TRP A 295 -17.76 -9.69 18.79
CA TRP A 295 -16.77 -10.76 18.97
C TRP A 295 -15.52 -10.53 18.13
N SER A 296 -14.39 -10.25 18.77
CA SER A 296 -13.11 -10.10 18.08
C SER A 296 -12.34 -11.42 18.02
N GLY A 297 -12.27 -12.03 16.83
CA GLY A 297 -11.51 -13.28 16.59
C GLY A 297 -10.02 -13.21 17.00
N LYS A 298 -9.35 -12.07 16.79
CA LYS A 298 -7.94 -11.86 17.20
C LYS A 298 -7.75 -11.81 18.72
N ARG A 299 -8.81 -11.55 19.50
CA ARG A 299 -8.75 -11.35 20.97
C ARG A 299 -9.52 -12.41 21.75
N SER A 300 -10.29 -13.25 21.06
CA SER A 300 -11.12 -14.30 21.65
C SER A 300 -12.08 -13.80 22.74
N LYS A 301 -12.59 -12.57 22.60
CA LYS A 301 -13.59 -11.98 23.50
C LYS A 301 -14.48 -10.98 22.77
N ALA A 302 -15.69 -10.77 23.30
CA ALA A 302 -16.54 -9.64 22.93
C ALA A 302 -16.01 -8.35 23.58
N LEU A 303 -16.02 -7.25 22.85
CA LEU A 303 -15.53 -5.95 23.30
C LEU A 303 -16.22 -4.81 22.56
N ALA A 304 -16.26 -3.62 23.16
CA ALA A 304 -16.83 -2.42 22.57
C ALA A 304 -16.18 -2.12 21.22
N SER A 305 -16.97 -2.09 20.16
CA SER A 305 -16.44 -2.03 18.79
C SER A 305 -17.50 -1.68 17.77
N MET A 306 -17.06 -1.16 16.62
CA MET A 306 -17.90 -1.10 15.41
C MET A 306 -17.86 -2.45 14.71
N LEU A 307 -19.03 -2.92 14.29
CA LEU A 307 -19.15 -4.05 13.38
C LEU A 307 -19.16 -3.51 11.95
N ALA A 308 -18.26 -4.01 11.13
CA ALA A 308 -18.20 -3.65 9.73
C ALA A 308 -18.42 -4.89 8.86
N VAL A 309 -19.03 -4.72 7.70
CA VAL A 309 -19.14 -5.74 6.65
C VAL A 309 -18.18 -5.39 5.53
N LEU A 310 -17.57 -6.41 4.92
CA LEU A 310 -16.81 -6.27 3.69
C LEU A 310 -17.29 -7.32 2.69
N ALA A 311 -17.57 -6.90 1.46
CA ALA A 311 -17.80 -7.80 0.33
C ALA A 311 -16.68 -7.62 -0.70
N HIS A 312 -16.16 -8.73 -1.20
CA HIS A 312 -15.09 -8.73 -2.20
C HIS A 312 -15.23 -9.87 -3.18
N ASP A 313 -14.59 -9.70 -4.33
CA ASP A 313 -14.48 -10.74 -5.34
C ASP A 313 -13.45 -11.81 -4.92
N PRO A 314 -13.79 -13.11 -4.94
CA PRO A 314 -12.91 -14.19 -4.50
C PRO A 314 -11.68 -14.41 -5.38
N ASP A 315 -11.70 -13.97 -6.64
CA ASP A 315 -10.67 -14.25 -7.62
C ASP A 315 -9.68 -13.09 -7.74
N THR A 316 -10.17 -11.85 -7.74
CA THR A 316 -9.31 -10.65 -7.77
C THR A 316 -8.95 -10.13 -6.39
N GLY A 317 -9.74 -10.45 -5.35
CA GLY A 317 -9.54 -9.97 -3.99
C GLY A 317 -9.99 -8.53 -3.75
N ILE A 318 -10.59 -7.88 -4.75
CA ILE A 318 -11.03 -6.48 -4.68
C ILE A 318 -12.21 -6.36 -3.72
N ILE A 319 -12.04 -5.57 -2.66
CA ILE A 319 -13.14 -5.13 -1.79
C ILE A 319 -13.95 -4.12 -2.57
N ASP A 320 -15.20 -4.48 -2.82
CA ASP A 320 -16.12 -3.75 -3.68
C ASP A 320 -17.25 -3.07 -2.89
N TYR A 321 -17.49 -3.55 -1.67
CA TYR A 321 -18.43 -2.96 -0.74
C TYR A 321 -17.91 -3.03 0.69
N GLY A 322 -18.18 -1.98 1.46
CA GLY A 322 -17.98 -1.95 2.89
C GLY A 322 -19.00 -1.05 3.57
N ASP A 323 -19.42 -1.44 4.76
CA ASP A 323 -20.21 -0.62 5.66
C ASP A 323 -19.68 -0.82 7.08
N THR A 324 -19.53 0.27 7.83
CA THR A 324 -18.94 0.27 9.18
C THR A 324 -19.96 0.58 10.27
N ASP A 325 -21.22 0.79 9.90
CA ASP A 325 -22.32 1.15 10.79
C ASP A 325 -23.33 0.01 10.97
N VAL A 326 -22.85 -1.24 10.94
CA VAL A 326 -23.71 -2.43 11.10
C VAL A 326 -24.07 -2.59 12.58
N GLN A 327 -25.37 -2.61 12.87
CA GLN A 327 -25.91 -2.80 14.23
C GLN A 327 -26.40 -4.24 14.42
N HIS A 328 -26.39 -4.76 15.66
CA HIS A 328 -26.84 -6.12 15.96
C HIS A 328 -28.28 -6.41 15.49
N GLU A 329 -29.17 -5.43 15.61
CA GLU A 329 -30.58 -5.60 15.21
C GLU A 329 -30.77 -5.77 13.69
N SER A 330 -29.89 -5.16 12.89
CA SER A 330 -29.96 -5.17 11.42
C SER A 330 -28.87 -6.03 10.77
N GLU A 331 -27.93 -6.60 11.53
CA GLU A 331 -26.78 -7.37 11.02
C GLU A 331 -27.20 -8.40 9.96
N SER A 332 -28.25 -9.17 10.23
CA SER A 332 -28.73 -10.20 9.30
C SER A 332 -29.25 -9.65 7.96
N GLN A 333 -29.74 -8.40 7.93
CA GLN A 333 -30.28 -7.73 6.73
C GLN A 333 -29.19 -7.22 5.79
N THR A 334 -27.95 -7.09 6.27
CA THR A 334 -26.78 -6.63 5.50
C THR A 334 -26.62 -7.38 4.16
N VAL A 335 -26.98 -8.67 4.11
CA VAL A 335 -26.90 -9.46 2.86
C VAL A 335 -27.83 -8.94 1.77
N LEU A 336 -29.01 -8.43 2.15
CA LEU A 336 -29.99 -7.87 1.22
C LEU A 336 -29.62 -6.43 0.85
N GLU A 337 -29.08 -5.66 1.80
CA GLU A 337 -28.58 -4.31 1.53
C GLU A 337 -27.42 -4.31 0.52
N TYR A 338 -26.50 -5.28 0.65
CA TYR A 338 -25.45 -5.49 -0.34
C TYR A 338 -26.02 -5.86 -1.71
N LEU A 339 -27.05 -6.71 -1.74
CA LEU A 339 -27.69 -7.09 -3.00
C LEU A 339 -28.34 -5.88 -3.68
N ASP A 340 -29.02 -5.03 -2.92
CA ASP A 340 -29.60 -3.78 -3.40
C ASP A 340 -28.51 -2.83 -3.91
N PHE A 341 -27.37 -2.72 -3.20
CA PHE A 341 -26.19 -1.98 -3.66
C PHE A 341 -25.66 -2.52 -4.99
N TYR A 342 -25.48 -3.83 -5.11
CA TYR A 342 -24.94 -4.48 -6.30
C TYR A 342 -25.84 -4.22 -7.52
N HIS A 343 -27.15 -4.45 -7.40
CA HIS A 343 -28.09 -4.25 -8.50
C HIS A 343 -28.25 -2.77 -8.88
N ALA A 344 -28.19 -1.84 -7.93
CA ALA A 344 -28.13 -0.41 -8.26
C ALA A 344 -26.84 -0.05 -9.03
N GLY A 345 -25.76 -0.79 -8.75
CA GLY A 345 -24.48 -0.72 -9.43
C GLY A 345 -24.47 -1.35 -10.82
N ASP A 346 -25.26 -2.40 -11.06
CA ASP A 346 -25.36 -3.15 -12.31
C ASP A 346 -26.78 -3.12 -12.93
N PRO A 347 -27.22 -1.98 -13.53
CA PRO A 347 -28.57 -1.89 -14.13
C PRO A 347 -28.76 -2.78 -15.36
N GLY A 348 -27.68 -3.26 -15.98
CA GLY A 348 -27.69 -4.13 -17.16
C GLY A 348 -27.93 -5.60 -16.83
N GLY A 349 -27.65 -5.98 -15.58
CA GLY A 349 -28.17 -7.18 -14.93
C GLY A 349 -27.32 -8.44 -15.10
N ASN A 350 -27.18 -9.14 -13.97
CA ASN A 350 -26.88 -10.56 -13.83
C ASN A 350 -25.41 -11.00 -13.90
N THR A 351 -24.45 -10.14 -13.56
CA THR A 351 -23.10 -10.63 -13.27
C THR A 351 -23.07 -11.42 -11.96
N LEU A 352 -23.69 -10.93 -10.88
CA LEU A 352 -23.72 -11.63 -9.59
C LEU A 352 -24.64 -12.85 -9.64
N LYS A 353 -24.05 -14.02 -9.40
CA LYS A 353 -24.76 -15.29 -9.27
C LYS A 353 -24.69 -15.85 -7.86
N TYR A 354 -23.56 -15.68 -7.17
CA TYR A 354 -23.31 -16.34 -5.89
C TYR A 354 -22.95 -15.35 -4.78
N LEU A 355 -23.61 -15.51 -3.63
CA LEU A 355 -23.18 -14.95 -2.35
C LEU A 355 -22.62 -16.05 -1.46
N VAL A 356 -21.44 -15.83 -0.89
CA VAL A 356 -20.77 -16.82 -0.03
C VAL A 356 -20.41 -16.18 1.30
N PHE A 357 -20.88 -16.78 2.40
CA PHE A 357 -20.74 -16.21 3.75
C PHE A 357 -20.81 -17.29 4.84
N ASP A 358 -20.45 -16.96 6.08
CA ASP A 358 -20.54 -17.89 7.22
C ASP A 358 -21.98 -18.10 7.71
N SER A 359 -22.18 -19.17 8.49
CA SER A 359 -23.44 -19.54 9.15
C SER A 359 -24.09 -18.47 10.02
N LYS A 360 -23.34 -17.47 10.47
CA LYS A 360 -23.85 -16.40 11.31
C LYS A 360 -24.24 -15.15 10.54
N PHE A 361 -23.87 -15.06 9.26
CA PHE A 361 -23.95 -13.81 8.51
C PHE A 361 -25.38 -13.33 8.29
N THR A 362 -26.32 -14.27 8.14
CA THR A 362 -27.73 -13.96 7.94
C THR A 362 -28.62 -15.09 8.46
N ASN A 363 -29.92 -14.85 8.52
CA ASN A 363 -30.93 -15.81 8.96
C ASN A 363 -31.53 -16.57 7.76
N TYR A 364 -32.36 -17.59 8.01
CA TYR A 364 -32.90 -18.43 6.95
C TYR A 364 -34.02 -17.75 6.16
N GLU A 365 -34.72 -16.81 6.77
CA GLU A 365 -35.76 -15.98 6.14
C GLU A 365 -35.13 -15.10 5.04
N ASN A 366 -33.97 -14.52 5.30
CA ASN A 366 -33.22 -13.74 4.32
C ASN A 366 -32.64 -14.63 3.22
N LEU A 367 -32.28 -15.90 3.51
CA LEU A 367 -31.93 -16.86 2.45
C LEU A 367 -33.10 -17.12 1.49
N ALA A 368 -34.33 -17.16 2.00
CA ALA A 368 -35.53 -17.31 1.17
C ALA A 368 -35.71 -16.10 0.26
N GLN A 369 -35.50 -14.89 0.79
CA GLN A 369 -35.52 -13.65 0.00
C GLN A 369 -34.44 -13.62 -1.09
N LEU A 370 -33.22 -14.11 -0.80
CA LEU A 370 -32.17 -14.24 -1.83
C LEU A 370 -32.59 -15.21 -2.95
N ASP A 371 -33.18 -16.35 -2.59
CA ASP A 371 -33.68 -17.34 -3.55
C ASP A 371 -34.81 -16.76 -4.43
N GLU A 372 -35.75 -16.03 -3.83
CA GLU A 372 -36.83 -15.33 -4.54
C GLU A 372 -36.31 -14.26 -5.52
N ARG A 373 -35.18 -13.63 -5.19
CA ARG A 373 -34.48 -12.67 -6.05
C ARG A 373 -33.54 -13.33 -7.06
N ASN A 374 -33.62 -14.66 -7.24
CA ASN A 374 -32.80 -15.46 -8.16
C ASN A 374 -31.29 -15.41 -7.91
N VAL A 375 -30.87 -15.14 -6.66
CA VAL A 375 -29.46 -15.16 -6.26
C VAL A 375 -29.14 -16.51 -5.63
N LYS A 376 -28.04 -17.13 -6.05
CA LYS A 376 -27.54 -18.34 -5.41
C LYS A 376 -26.71 -18.00 -4.20
N PHE A 377 -26.76 -18.84 -3.17
CA PHE A 377 -25.91 -18.69 -2.00
C PHE A 377 -25.20 -19.99 -1.65
N ILE A 378 -24.05 -19.86 -1.02
CA ILE A 378 -23.31 -20.98 -0.44
C ILE A 378 -22.87 -20.57 0.97
N THR A 379 -23.42 -21.25 1.97
CA THR A 379 -23.08 -20.98 3.38
C THR A 379 -22.89 -22.29 4.14
N ILE A 380 -22.43 -22.22 5.39
CA ILE A 380 -22.34 -23.38 6.26
C ILE A 380 -23.51 -23.41 7.24
N ARG A 381 -24.07 -24.59 7.47
CA ARG A 381 -25.12 -24.82 8.45
C ARG A 381 -24.49 -25.19 9.79
N ARG A 382 -24.99 -24.59 10.88
CA ARG A 382 -24.58 -25.00 12.24
C ARG A 382 -25.07 -26.42 12.51
N ARG A 383 -24.18 -27.25 13.06
CA ARG A 383 -24.44 -28.67 13.36
C ARG A 383 -24.95 -28.87 14.78
N GLY A 384 -26.05 -29.61 14.94
CA GLY A 384 -26.54 -30.11 16.22
C GLY A 384 -26.02 -31.52 16.54
N LYS A 385 -26.08 -31.94 17.82
CA LYS A 385 -25.63 -33.29 18.24
C LYS A 385 -26.34 -34.42 17.47
N ASN A 386 -27.65 -34.29 17.28
CA ASN A 386 -28.46 -35.29 16.58
C ASN A 386 -28.06 -35.40 15.10
N MET A 387 -27.80 -34.27 14.45
CA MET A 387 -27.38 -34.21 13.06
C MET A 387 -26.02 -34.88 12.84
N VAL A 388 -25.08 -34.66 13.76
CA VAL A 388 -23.77 -35.34 13.70
C VAL A 388 -23.92 -36.85 13.83
N ARG A 389 -24.73 -37.34 14.78
CA ARG A 389 -25.01 -38.77 14.94
C ARG A 389 -25.64 -39.38 13.69
N GLN A 390 -26.61 -38.69 13.07
CA GLN A 390 -27.24 -39.13 11.82
C GLN A 390 -26.22 -39.25 10.68
N ILE A 391 -25.30 -38.29 10.57
CA ILE A 391 -24.23 -38.32 9.56
C ILE A 391 -23.26 -39.49 9.79
N GLU A 392 -22.88 -39.74 11.05
CA GLU A 392 -21.99 -40.85 11.42
C GLU A 392 -22.61 -42.23 11.11
N GLN A 393 -23.95 -42.32 11.08
CA GLN A 393 -24.69 -43.53 10.76
C GLN A 393 -25.01 -43.70 9.27
N MET A 394 -24.60 -42.76 8.41
CA MET A 394 -24.87 -42.85 6.97
C MET A 394 -24.17 -44.07 6.33
N PRO A 395 -24.84 -44.79 5.42
CA PRO A 395 -24.24 -45.94 4.77
C PRO A 395 -23.04 -45.53 3.89
N PRO A 396 -22.01 -46.38 3.74
CA PRO A 396 -20.84 -46.08 2.91
C PRO A 396 -21.18 -45.68 1.47
N SER A 397 -22.28 -46.20 0.90
CA SER A 397 -22.76 -45.89 -0.44
C SER A 397 -23.23 -44.44 -0.64
N ALA A 398 -23.58 -43.74 0.44
CA ALA A 398 -23.97 -42.33 0.39
C ALA A 398 -22.77 -41.38 0.20
N TRP A 399 -21.56 -41.87 0.43
CA TRP A 399 -20.33 -41.08 0.39
C TRP A 399 -19.64 -41.17 -0.97
N LYS A 400 -19.20 -40.02 -1.47
CA LYS A 400 -18.36 -39.87 -2.66
C LYS A 400 -17.01 -39.34 -2.24
N THR A 401 -15.94 -39.85 -2.85
CA THR A 401 -14.60 -39.30 -2.65
C THR A 401 -14.35 -38.23 -3.72
N LEU A 402 -14.02 -37.03 -3.29
CA LEU A 402 -13.66 -35.91 -4.17
C LEU A 402 -12.23 -35.47 -3.92
N ARG A 403 -11.57 -35.03 -4.99
CA ARG A 403 -10.23 -34.46 -4.91
C ARG A 403 -10.31 -32.98 -5.28
N VAL A 404 -10.30 -32.12 -4.27
CA VAL A 404 -10.38 -30.67 -4.45
C VAL A 404 -8.99 -30.05 -4.44
N GLU A 405 -8.80 -28.97 -5.19
CA GLU A 405 -7.60 -28.16 -5.09
C GLU A 405 -7.52 -27.45 -3.73
N ALA A 406 -6.31 -27.38 -3.20
CA ALA A 406 -5.94 -26.69 -1.98
C ALA A 406 -4.78 -25.72 -2.27
N ALA A 407 -4.47 -24.84 -1.31
CA ALA A 407 -3.41 -23.84 -1.45
C ALA A 407 -2.06 -24.47 -1.86
N GLY A 408 -1.33 -23.79 -2.75
CA GLY A 408 0.02 -24.17 -3.19
C GLY A 408 0.06 -25.38 -4.13
N ASN A 409 -0.88 -25.48 -5.09
CA ASN A 409 -1.02 -26.59 -6.04
C ASN A 409 -1.21 -27.98 -5.38
N ARG A 410 -1.54 -28.00 -4.09
CA ARG A 410 -1.83 -29.25 -3.38
C ARG A 410 -3.25 -29.69 -3.71
N LYS A 411 -3.50 -30.99 -3.68
CA LYS A 411 -4.85 -31.54 -3.78
C LYS A 411 -5.22 -32.23 -2.49
N ARG A 412 -6.44 -32.03 -2.01
CA ARG A 412 -6.97 -32.67 -0.82
C ARG A 412 -8.07 -33.64 -1.20
N THR A 413 -7.98 -34.85 -0.68
CA THR A 413 -9.04 -35.85 -0.79
C THR A 413 -10.05 -35.61 0.33
N LEU A 414 -11.31 -35.43 -0.03
CA LEU A 414 -12.45 -35.23 0.87
C LEU A 414 -13.47 -36.33 0.63
N LYS A 415 -14.20 -36.71 1.68
CA LYS A 415 -15.40 -37.53 1.55
C LYS A 415 -16.60 -36.62 1.67
N VAL A 416 -17.49 -36.67 0.70
CA VAL A 416 -18.69 -35.83 0.66
C VAL A 416 -19.95 -36.66 0.53
N ALA A 417 -21.05 -36.19 1.09
CA ALA A 417 -22.37 -36.72 0.82
C ALA A 417 -23.29 -35.59 0.35
N ASP A 418 -24.11 -35.88 -0.67
CA ASP A 418 -25.06 -34.94 -1.26
C ASP A 418 -26.46 -35.29 -0.77
N GLN A 419 -27.14 -34.33 -0.14
CA GLN A 419 -28.45 -34.53 0.46
C GLN A 419 -29.38 -33.39 0.06
N THR A 420 -30.66 -33.70 -0.07
CA THR A 420 -31.72 -32.68 -0.11
C THR A 420 -32.42 -32.72 1.23
N ILE A 421 -32.61 -31.56 1.84
CA ILE A 421 -33.25 -31.42 3.15
C ILE A 421 -34.25 -30.28 3.11
N PHE A 422 -35.33 -30.39 3.88
CA PHE A 422 -36.18 -29.25 4.16
C PHE A 422 -35.53 -28.37 5.26
N LEU A 423 -35.44 -27.05 5.02
CA LEU A 423 -34.85 -26.11 5.98
C LEU A 423 -35.93 -25.21 6.58
N PRO A 424 -36.32 -25.40 7.86
CA PRO A 424 -37.25 -24.51 8.55
C PRO A 424 -36.73 -23.06 8.56
N GLY A 425 -37.59 -22.07 8.36
CA GLY A 425 -37.23 -20.65 8.21
C GLY A 425 -36.90 -20.25 6.76
N TYR A 426 -36.26 -21.15 5.99
CA TYR A 426 -36.14 -21.00 4.54
C TYR A 426 -37.42 -21.42 3.81
N GLY A 427 -38.13 -22.41 4.35
CA GLY A 427 -39.47 -22.81 3.90
C GLY A 427 -39.51 -23.69 2.66
N LYS A 428 -38.36 -24.10 2.13
CA LYS A 428 -38.23 -25.00 0.97
C LYS A 428 -37.16 -26.06 1.18
N ASP A 429 -37.08 -26.99 0.23
CA ASP A 429 -35.95 -27.91 0.12
C ASP A 429 -34.69 -27.18 -0.32
N ILE A 430 -33.58 -27.56 0.29
CA ILE A 430 -32.25 -27.02 0.02
C ILE A 430 -31.25 -28.16 -0.10
N ARG A 431 -30.21 -27.94 -0.91
CA ARG A 431 -29.11 -28.89 -1.02
C ARG A 431 -28.20 -28.75 0.20
N GLN A 432 -27.85 -29.87 0.80
CA GLN A 432 -26.86 -29.99 1.87
C GLN A 432 -25.70 -30.89 1.41
N VAL A 433 -24.50 -30.35 1.39
CA VAL A 433 -23.26 -31.08 1.13
C VAL A 433 -22.53 -31.30 2.44
N VAL A 434 -22.52 -32.56 2.90
CA VAL A 434 -21.78 -32.98 4.09
C VAL A 434 -20.34 -33.26 3.69
N VAL A 435 -19.37 -32.68 4.38
CA VAL A 435 -17.94 -32.86 4.09
C VAL A 435 -17.23 -33.44 5.31
N THR A 436 -16.50 -34.53 5.12
CA THR A 436 -15.59 -35.16 6.09
C THR A 436 -14.20 -35.37 5.49
N GLY A 437 -13.23 -35.79 6.31
CA GLY A 437 -11.83 -35.96 5.85
C GLY A 437 -11.05 -34.64 5.72
N HIS A 438 -11.64 -33.51 6.13
CA HIS A 438 -10.98 -32.21 6.15
C HIS A 438 -10.10 -31.97 7.39
N GLY A 439 -9.64 -33.05 8.05
CA GLY A 439 -8.69 -32.99 9.16
C GLY A 439 -9.23 -32.39 10.47
N LYS A 440 -10.54 -32.13 10.56
CA LYS A 440 -11.21 -31.87 11.84
C LYS A 440 -12.08 -33.07 12.19
N ALA A 441 -12.29 -33.29 13.48
CA ALA A 441 -13.07 -34.43 13.98
C ALA A 441 -14.56 -34.36 13.58
N LYS A 442 -15.15 -33.16 13.51
CA LYS A 442 -16.58 -32.99 13.19
C LYS A 442 -16.79 -32.63 11.71
N PRO A 443 -17.88 -33.12 11.08
CA PRO A 443 -18.21 -32.79 9.69
C PRO A 443 -18.53 -31.30 9.49
N ALA A 444 -18.28 -30.81 8.28
CA ALA A 444 -18.78 -29.52 7.79
C ALA A 444 -20.04 -29.73 6.95
N LEU A 445 -21.01 -28.81 7.05
CA LEU A 445 -22.31 -28.91 6.39
C LEU A 445 -22.52 -27.67 5.53
N ILE A 446 -22.24 -27.77 4.24
CA ILE A 446 -22.48 -26.67 3.32
C ILE A 446 -23.94 -26.75 2.87
N ILE A 447 -24.64 -25.63 2.80
CA ILE A 447 -25.99 -25.54 2.23
C ILE A 447 -26.02 -24.54 1.08
N SER A 448 -26.83 -24.83 0.07
CA SER A 448 -26.99 -23.98 -1.12
C SER A 448 -28.36 -24.20 -1.78
N ASN A 449 -28.95 -23.14 -2.33
CA ASN A 449 -30.10 -23.21 -3.24
C ASN A 449 -29.71 -23.55 -4.69
N ASP A 450 -28.46 -23.99 -4.92
CA ASP A 450 -27.98 -24.46 -6.22
C ASP A 450 -27.88 -25.99 -6.28
N PHE A 451 -28.79 -26.59 -7.06
CA PHE A 451 -28.83 -28.03 -7.34
C PHE A 451 -28.08 -28.41 -8.63
N GLY A 452 -27.71 -27.44 -9.46
CA GLY A 452 -27.03 -27.64 -10.74
C GLY A 452 -25.51 -27.72 -10.64
N LEU A 453 -24.89 -27.05 -9.66
CA LEU A 453 -23.44 -27.11 -9.47
C LEU A 453 -22.96 -28.53 -9.12
N SER A 454 -21.75 -28.88 -9.56
CA SER A 454 -21.12 -30.11 -9.08
C SER A 454 -20.72 -29.98 -7.60
N LEU A 455 -20.65 -31.11 -6.89
CA LEU A 455 -20.19 -31.14 -5.50
C LEU A 455 -18.79 -30.53 -5.34
N GLU A 456 -17.91 -30.76 -6.32
CA GLU A 456 -16.56 -30.19 -6.34
C GLU A 456 -16.62 -28.67 -6.42
N GLN A 457 -17.47 -28.11 -7.28
CA GLN A 457 -17.63 -26.66 -7.44
C GLN A 457 -18.20 -26.00 -6.18
N ILE A 458 -19.21 -26.59 -5.53
CA ILE A 458 -19.76 -26.06 -4.27
C ILE A 458 -18.68 -26.04 -3.18
N VAL A 459 -17.96 -27.16 -3.01
CA VAL A 459 -16.90 -27.24 -2.00
C VAL A 459 -15.79 -26.25 -2.31
N ARG A 460 -15.37 -26.12 -3.58
CA ARG A 460 -14.30 -25.20 -3.99
C ARG A 460 -14.71 -23.73 -3.80
N LYS A 461 -15.92 -23.34 -4.21
CA LYS A 461 -16.44 -21.97 -4.01
C LYS A 461 -16.47 -21.62 -2.51
N TYR A 462 -17.00 -22.52 -1.66
CA TYR A 462 -16.99 -22.29 -0.21
C TYR A 462 -15.58 -22.27 0.40
N CYS A 463 -14.67 -23.14 -0.06
CA CYS A 463 -13.28 -23.14 0.42
C CYS A 463 -12.52 -21.87 0.03
N ARG A 464 -12.83 -21.26 -1.11
CA ARG A 464 -12.28 -19.94 -1.46
C ARG A 464 -12.74 -18.84 -0.50
N ARG A 465 -13.81 -19.06 0.29
CA ARG A 465 -14.17 -18.19 1.42
C ARG A 465 -13.04 -18.09 2.47
N TRP A 466 -12.12 -19.05 2.56
CA TRP A 466 -10.96 -18.90 3.47
C TRP A 466 -9.90 -17.92 2.94
N LEU A 467 -9.84 -17.69 1.62
CA LEU A 467 -8.98 -16.64 1.05
C LEU A 467 -9.47 -15.25 1.46
N VAL A 468 -10.74 -15.11 1.81
CA VAL A 468 -11.39 -13.90 2.33
C VAL A 468 -10.80 -13.49 3.66
N GLU A 469 -10.85 -14.37 4.67
CA GLU A 469 -10.36 -14.07 6.02
C GLU A 469 -8.88 -13.69 5.95
N LYS A 470 -8.12 -14.36 5.07
CA LYS A 470 -6.73 -14.04 4.81
C LYS A 470 -6.56 -12.72 4.06
N SER A 471 -7.31 -12.45 2.99
CA SER A 471 -7.24 -11.23 2.19
C SER A 471 -7.67 -10.01 3.00
N ILE A 472 -8.79 -10.09 3.74
CA ILE A 472 -9.23 -9.05 4.66
C ILE A 472 -8.20 -8.85 5.75
N ALA A 473 -7.64 -9.90 6.36
CA ALA A 473 -6.58 -9.75 7.35
C ALA A 473 -5.31 -9.12 6.75
N GLU A 474 -4.92 -9.50 5.54
CA GLU A 474 -3.79 -8.93 4.81
C GLU A 474 -4.03 -7.47 4.47
N GLN A 475 -5.22 -7.10 4.00
CA GLN A 475 -5.59 -5.71 3.69
C GLN A 475 -5.66 -4.87 4.98
N VAL A 476 -6.24 -5.40 6.05
CA VAL A 476 -6.26 -4.74 7.37
C VAL A 476 -4.83 -4.56 7.90
N ASP A 477 -3.96 -5.56 7.76
CA ASP A 477 -2.59 -5.49 8.26
C ASP A 477 -1.69 -4.62 7.37
N PHE A 478 -1.88 -4.63 6.04
CA PHE A 478 -1.13 -3.85 5.05
C PHE A 478 -1.55 -2.38 5.01
N PHE A 479 -2.84 -2.10 4.85
CA PHE A 479 -3.39 -0.72 4.84
C PHE A 479 -3.68 -0.18 6.23
N HIS A 480 -3.38 -0.96 7.27
CA HIS A 480 -3.58 -0.57 8.66
C HIS A 480 -5.03 -0.10 8.94
N LEU A 481 -6.03 -0.73 8.29
CA LEU A 481 -7.44 -0.31 8.34
C LEU A 481 -7.99 -0.26 9.78
N ASN A 482 -7.46 -1.10 10.67
CA ASN A 482 -7.84 -1.15 12.09
C ASN A 482 -6.91 -0.33 13.02
N ARG A 483 -5.93 0.40 12.47
CA ARG A 483 -5.02 1.25 13.25
C ARG A 483 -5.31 2.70 12.90
N LEU A 484 -6.22 3.30 13.67
CA LEU A 484 -6.40 4.74 13.68
C LEU A 484 -5.05 5.40 13.96
N SER A 485 -4.62 6.27 13.06
CA SER A 485 -3.46 7.16 13.24
C SER A 485 -3.67 7.96 14.52
N SER A 486 -2.83 7.76 15.54
CA SER A 486 -3.13 8.19 16.91
C SER A 486 -3.20 9.71 17.09
N SER A 487 -2.67 10.51 16.16
CA SER A 487 -2.81 11.98 16.16
C SER A 487 -3.89 12.52 15.22
N MET A 488 -4.45 11.69 14.33
CA MET A 488 -5.42 12.10 13.31
C MET A 488 -6.70 11.30 13.49
N VAL A 489 -7.74 11.97 13.99
CA VAL A 489 -9.07 11.37 14.15
C VAL A 489 -9.74 11.33 12.78
N ILE A 490 -9.76 10.17 12.14
CA ILE A 490 -10.43 9.94 10.85
C ILE A 490 -11.65 9.06 11.14
N LYS A 491 -12.83 9.43 10.62
CA LYS A 491 -14.03 8.60 10.69
C LYS A 491 -13.75 7.22 10.08
N VAL A 492 -14.19 6.15 10.73
CA VAL A 492 -13.93 4.77 10.29
C VAL A 492 -14.59 4.44 8.96
N ASP A 493 -15.75 5.03 8.68
CA ASP A 493 -16.48 4.84 7.42
C ASP A 493 -15.80 5.50 6.20
N PHE A 494 -14.86 6.43 6.43
CA PHE A 494 -14.08 7.07 5.37
C PHE A 494 -12.82 6.25 5.05
#